data_AF-A0A662SIA9-F1
#
_entry.id   AF-A0A662SIA9-F1
#
_cell.length_a   1.000
_cell.length_b   1.000
_cell.length_c   1.000
_cell.angle_alpha   90.00
_cell.angle_beta   90.00
_cell.angle_gamma   90.00
#
_symmetry.space_group_name_H-M   'P 1'
#
loop_
_entity.id
_entity.type
_entity.pdbx_description
1 polymer ?
#
loop_
_entity_poly.entity_id
_entity_poly.type
_entity_poly.pdbx_seq_one_letter_code
_entity_poly.pdbx_strand_id
1 'polypeptide(L)'
;MSVELPSSLARYLAEGPWAITLSRERPEVGEDRIALRAVVYEIREKLLRASAHGFLVDVEFSKRVEFLNRLMPDDVIYISIGRVSG
;
A
#
# COMPACT_ATOMS: atom_id res chain seq x y z
N MET A 1 9.68 -14.43 13.69
CA MET A 1 9.35 -13.22 14.46
C MET A 1 8.16 -12.58 13.77
N SER A 2 7.02 -12.46 14.45
CA SER A 2 5.80 -11.82 13.93
C SER A 2 5.76 -10.37 14.40
N VAL A 3 5.48 -9.43 13.49
CA VAL A 3 5.22 -8.04 13.85
C VAL A 3 3.71 -7.89 14.03
N GLU A 4 3.28 -7.49 15.22
CA GLU A 4 1.87 -7.20 15.47
C GLU A 4 1.49 -5.89 14.77
N LEU A 5 0.45 -5.95 13.93
CA LEU A 5 -0.18 -4.74 13.42
C LEU A 5 -0.83 -4.01 14.60
N PRO A 6 -0.77 -2.66 14.67
CA PRO A 6 -1.56 -1.93 15.64
C PRO A 6 -3.02 -2.39 15.57
N SER A 7 -3.63 -2.70 16.72
CA SER A 7 -4.98 -3.26 16.78
C SER A 7 -6.04 -2.38 16.11
N SER A 8 -5.79 -1.07 16.02
CA SER A 8 -6.58 -0.09 15.27
C SER A 8 -6.53 -0.31 13.75
N LEU A 9 -5.37 -0.66 13.18
CA LEU A 9 -5.20 -0.93 11.76
C LEU A 9 -5.85 -2.26 11.37
N ALA A 10 -5.68 -3.30 12.19
CA ALA A 10 -6.32 -4.59 11.97
C ALA A 10 -7.85 -4.47 12.03
N ARG A 11 -8.38 -3.72 13.02
CA ARG A 11 -9.82 -3.43 13.12
C ARG A 11 -10.30 -2.61 11.92
N TYR A 12 -9.58 -1.56 11.56
CA TYR A 12 -9.90 -0.75 10.40
C TYR A 12 -10.03 -1.64 9.18
N LEU A 13 -9.03 -2.45 8.83
CA LEU A 13 -9.05 -3.37 7.67
C LEU A 13 -10.15 -4.44 7.72
N ALA A 14 -10.69 -4.77 8.88
CA ALA A 14 -11.79 -5.73 9.02
C ALA A 14 -13.17 -5.13 8.68
N GLU A 15 -13.30 -3.80 8.66
CA GLU A 15 -14.58 -3.08 8.62
C GLU A 15 -15.10 -2.75 7.20
N GLY A 16 -14.72 -3.49 6.15
CA GLY A 16 -15.39 -3.38 4.83
C GLY A 16 -14.48 -3.48 3.60
N PRO A 17 -14.99 -3.09 2.40
CA PRO A 17 -14.20 -3.05 1.17
C PRO A 17 -13.25 -1.85 1.14
N TRP A 18 -12.03 -2.09 0.67
CA TRP A 18 -10.95 -1.10 0.59
C TRP A 18 -10.56 -0.79 -0.84
N ALA A 19 -10.26 0.47 -1.11
CA ALA A 19 -9.52 0.90 -2.28
C ALA A 19 -8.05 1.09 -1.91
N ILE A 20 -7.16 0.42 -2.64
CA ILE A 20 -5.71 0.62 -2.53
C ILE A 20 -5.28 1.53 -3.69
N THR A 21 -4.63 2.64 -3.36
CA THR A 21 -4.00 3.52 -4.35
C THR A 21 -2.51 3.68 -4.08
N LEU A 22 -1.75 3.84 -5.16
CA LEU A 22 -0.30 4.03 -5.12
C LEU A 22 0.05 5.42 -5.67
N SER A 23 0.91 6.14 -4.98
CA SER A 23 1.41 7.45 -5.42
C SER A 23 2.89 7.63 -5.07
N ARG A 24 3.58 8.51 -5.81
CA ARG A 24 4.92 8.99 -5.42
C ARG A 24 4.87 10.17 -4.46
N GLU A 25 3.78 10.94 -4.54
CA GLU A 25 3.53 12.07 -3.67
C GLU A 25 2.78 11.63 -2.41
N ARG A 26 3.06 12.33 -1.31
CA ARG A 26 2.37 12.10 -0.05
C ARG A 26 0.89 12.46 -0.22
N PRO A 27 -0.04 11.52 -0.01
CA PRO A 27 -1.46 11.79 -0.11
C PRO A 27 -1.93 12.64 1.08
N GLU A 28 -3.01 13.41 0.89
CA GLU A 28 -3.80 13.91 1.99
C GLU A 28 -4.46 12.72 2.72
N VAL A 29 -4.31 12.71 4.04
CA VAL A 29 -4.86 11.69 4.94
C VAL A 29 -5.99 12.31 5.76
N GLY A 30 -7.15 11.66 5.73
CA GLY A 30 -8.34 11.99 6.53
C GLY A 30 -8.78 10.79 7.37
N GLU A 31 -9.90 10.91 8.09
CA GLU A 31 -10.37 9.87 9.03
C GLU A 31 -10.58 8.50 8.37
N ASP A 32 -11.02 8.49 7.10
CA ASP A 32 -11.29 7.27 6.34
C ASP A 32 -10.14 6.81 5.45
N ARG A 33 -8.90 7.24 5.71
CA ARG A 33 -7.74 6.85 4.89
C ARG A 33 -6.49 6.62 5.72
N ILE A 34 -5.83 5.51 5.45
CA ILE A 34 -4.50 5.19 5.96
C ILE A 34 -3.49 5.34 4.82
N ALA A 35 -2.32 5.91 5.11
CA ALA A 35 -1.23 6.02 4.15
C ALA A 35 0.06 5.43 4.75
N LEU A 36 0.67 4.49 4.03
CA LEU A 36 1.94 3.87 4.38
C LEU A 36 3.02 4.39 3.45
N ARG A 37 4.07 4.99 4.00
CA ARG A 37 5.29 5.29 3.24
C ARG A 37 6.10 4.00 3.11
N ALA A 38 6.42 3.60 1.89
CA ALA A 38 7.12 2.35 1.61
C ALA A 38 8.28 2.56 0.63
N VAL A 39 9.33 1.76 0.77
CA VAL A 39 10.47 1.68 -0.16
C VAL A 39 10.30 0.42 -1.01
N VAL A 40 10.29 0.58 -2.32
CA VAL A 40 10.13 -0.53 -3.26
C VAL A 40 11.42 -1.34 -3.32
N TYR A 41 11.32 -2.67 -3.32
CA TYR A 41 12.48 -3.53 -3.48
C TYR A 41 12.30 -4.59 -4.58
N GLU A 42 11.07 -4.83 -5.05
CA GLU A 42 10.81 -5.70 -6.20
C GLU A 42 9.59 -5.22 -6.98
N ILE A 43 9.72 -5.19 -8.31
CA ILE A 43 8.61 -4.95 -9.24
C ILE A 43 8.57 -6.08 -10.26
N ARG A 44 7.40 -6.68 -10.44
CA ARG A 44 7.06 -7.57 -11.57
C ARG A 44 5.80 -7.05 -12.25
N GLU A 45 5.42 -7.66 -13.38
CA GLU A 45 4.33 -7.17 -14.25
C GLU A 45 3.01 -6.86 -13.51
N LYS A 46 2.68 -7.63 -12.47
CA LYS A 46 1.46 -7.48 -11.66
C LYS A 46 1.70 -7.53 -10.15
N LEU A 47 2.95 -7.47 -9.73
CA LEU A 47 3.33 -7.61 -8.32
C LEU A 47 4.26 -6.47 -7.94
N LEU A 48 3.92 -5.79 -6.86
CA LEU A 48 4.77 -4.83 -6.19
C LEU A 48 5.14 -5.39 -4.82
N ARG A 49 6.44 -5.39 -4.49
CA ARG A 49 6.89 -5.63 -3.13
C ARG A 49 7.64 -4.42 -2.59
N ALA A 50 7.24 -3.99 -1.40
CA ALA A 50 7.80 -2.83 -0.74
C ALA A 50 7.93 -3.06 0.78
N SER A 51 8.80 -2.28 1.41
CA SER A 51 8.99 -2.25 2.85
C SER A 51 8.48 -0.93 3.42
N ALA A 52 7.48 -1.00 4.30
CA ALA A 52 6.97 0.14 5.04
C ALA A 52 7.48 0.05 6.49
N HIS A 53 8.61 0.69 6.80
CA HIS A 53 9.16 0.76 8.17
C HIS A 53 9.26 -0.60 8.90
N GLY A 54 9.66 -1.66 8.19
CA GLY A 54 9.80 -3.02 8.74
C GLY A 54 8.62 -3.95 8.47
N PHE A 55 7.51 -3.43 7.92
CA PHE A 55 6.43 -4.24 7.37
C PHE A 55 6.70 -4.58 5.91
N LEU A 56 6.66 -5.86 5.57
CA LEU A 56 6.67 -6.30 4.18
C LEU A 56 5.26 -6.15 3.60
N VAL A 57 5.17 -5.52 2.45
CA VAL A 57 3.92 -5.28 1.73
C VAL A 57 4.04 -5.88 0.34
N ASP A 58 3.17 -6.85 0.06
CA ASP A 58 3.02 -7.48 -1.24
C ASP A 58 1.65 -7.07 -1.81
N VAL A 59 1.65 -6.39 -2.96
CA VAL A 59 0.44 -5.97 -3.65
C VAL A 59 0.37 -6.65 -5.01
N GLU A 60 -0.57 -7.57 -5.17
CA GLU A 60 -0.85 -8.27 -6.42
C GLU A 60 -2.07 -7.66 -7.12
N PHE A 61 -1.92 -7.35 -8.41
CA PHE A 61 -2.95 -6.75 -9.23
C PHE A 61 -3.56 -7.78 -10.19
N SER A 62 -4.88 -7.77 -10.35
CA SER A 62 -5.58 -8.66 -11.29
C SER A 62 -5.18 -8.42 -12.75
N LYS A 63 -4.80 -7.18 -13.09
CA LYS A 63 -4.36 -6.73 -14.41
C LYS A 63 -3.06 -5.96 -14.33
N ARG A 64 -2.37 -5.85 -15.47
CA ARG A 64 -1.17 -5.03 -15.59
C ARG A 64 -1.49 -3.57 -15.26
N VAL A 65 -0.62 -2.92 -14.50
CA VAL A 65 -0.78 -1.53 -14.06
C VAL A 65 0.37 -0.68 -14.59
N GLU A 66 0.08 0.35 -15.36
CA GLU A 66 1.11 1.20 -15.97
C GLU A 66 2.00 1.91 -14.94
N PHE A 67 1.45 2.23 -13.76
CA PHE A 67 2.19 2.83 -12.66
C PHE A 67 3.43 2.00 -12.29
N LEU A 68 3.33 0.67 -12.28
CA LEU A 68 4.45 -0.22 -11.93
C LEU A 68 5.61 -0.11 -12.92
N ASN A 69 5.33 0.11 -14.21
CA ASN A 69 6.37 0.25 -15.24
C ASN A 69 7.27 1.48 -15.01
N ARG A 70 6.84 2.43 -14.17
CA ARG A 70 7.58 3.66 -13.89
C ARG A 70 8.43 3.55 -12.64
N LEU A 71 8.24 2.51 -11.83
CA LEU A 71 8.92 2.31 -10.56
C LEU A 71 10.24 1.56 -10.73
N MET A 72 11.20 1.85 -9.85
CA MET A 72 12.45 1.13 -9.71
C MET A 72 12.65 0.67 -8.25
N PRO A 73 13.48 -0.36 -8.00
CA PRO A 73 13.97 -0.61 -6.64
C PRO A 73 14.55 0.67 -6.02
N ASP A 74 14.38 0.80 -4.71
CA ASP A 74 14.70 1.98 -3.87
C ASP A 74 13.79 3.21 -4.07
N ASP A 75 12.83 3.18 -5.00
CA ASP A 75 11.81 4.22 -5.09
C ASP A 75 11.00 4.29 -3.78
N VAL A 76 10.72 5.52 -3.35
CA VAL A 76 9.79 5.79 -2.26
C VAL A 76 8.39 6.02 -2.82
N ILE A 77 7.43 5.28 -2.32
CA ILE A 77 6.02 5.40 -2.66
C ILE A 77 5.15 5.54 -1.41
N TYR A 78 3.92 5.97 -1.63
CA TYR A 78 2.85 5.96 -0.64
C TYR A 78 1.78 4.96 -1.08
N ILE A 79 1.47 4.03 -0.20
CA ILE A 79 0.37 3.07 -0.34
C ILE A 79 -0.78 3.58 0.50
N SER A 80 -1.84 4.06 -0.15
CA SER A 80 -3.03 4.53 0.54
C SER A 80 -4.10 3.45 0.53
N ILE A 81 -4.75 3.27 1.68
CA ILE A 81 -5.86 2.35 1.87
C ILE A 81 -7.01 3.21 2.37
N GLY A 82 -8.08 3.30 1.58
CA GLY A 82 -9.29 4.05 1.94
C GLY A 82 -10.54 3.20 1.85
N ARG A 83 -11.58 3.56 2.61
CA ARG A 83 -12.90 2.92 2.49
C ARG A 83 -13.53 3.20 1.14
N VAL A 84 -14.19 2.21 0.57
CA VAL A 84 -15.12 2.43 -0.55
C VAL A 84 -16.47 2.78 0.05
N SER A 85 -16.82 4.07 0.05
CA SER A 85 -18.17 4.51 0.38
C SER A 85 -19.11 4.08 -0.75
N GLY A 86 -20.14 3.29 -0.40
CA GLY A 86 -21.23 2.92 -1.31
C GLY A 86 -22.23 4.05 -1.50
#